data_AF-A0A8X6YJ40-F1
#
_entry.id   AF-A0A8X6YJ40-F1
#
_cell.length_a   1.000
_cell.length_b   1.000
_cell.length_c   1.000
_cell.angle_alpha   90.00
_cell.angle_beta   90.00
_cell.angle_gamma   90.00
#
_symmetry.space_group_name_H-M   'P 1'
#
loop_
_entity.id
_entity.type
_entity.pdbx_description
1 polymer ?
#
loop_
_entity_poly.entity_id
_entity_poly.type
_entity_poly.pdbx_seq_one_letter_code
_entity_poly.pdbx_strand_id
1 'polypeptide(L)'
;MEESRVAQSENDQSIRDMESKELAIYDLTLTVTQAHHVNCDYTDMRTRGLVKKPAIFSLNDFQSEGGGPDSVEHQKIVMWQHFATFLTPSIQRIVEFAKKIPGFSELTQDDQLRLIKNGFFEYEFVLALFNFVTSINSLDLNDSEIGLFSSVILLTSERVGIYDHKIIDHIQERLLEALKVQITKHHPGEPNTFPMLMMKLPELRSLGAKHSEHLDWFRANWTRLSVPALFAEIFDIPRFEEHEQ
;
A
#
# COMPACT_ATOMS: atom_id res chain seq x y z
N MET A 1 55.13 -15.09 8.22
CA MET A 1 54.51 -14.96 9.56
C MET A 1 53.71 -13.66 9.68
N GLU A 2 54.22 -12.53 9.18
CA GLU A 2 53.50 -11.25 9.17
C GLU A 2 52.18 -11.29 8.38
N GLU A 3 52.18 -11.81 7.14
CA GLU A 3 50.98 -11.92 6.29
C GLU A 3 49.86 -12.77 6.92
N SER A 4 50.22 -13.82 7.65
CA SER A 4 49.25 -14.68 8.33
C SER A 4 48.62 -14.01 9.56
N ARG A 5 49.32 -13.05 10.18
CA ARG A 5 48.78 -12.27 11.31
C ARG A 5 47.86 -11.14 10.82
N VAL A 6 48.21 -10.52 9.69
CA VAL A 6 47.36 -9.49 9.04
C VAL A 6 46.05 -10.11 8.56
N ALA A 7 46.09 -11.25 7.86
CA ALA A 7 44.88 -11.93 7.40
C ALA A 7 43.95 -12.38 8.54
N GLN A 8 44.53 -12.78 9.68
CA GLN A 8 43.75 -13.16 10.87
C GLN A 8 43.13 -11.95 11.58
N SER A 9 43.86 -10.82 11.64
CA SER A 9 43.32 -9.54 12.15
C SER A 9 42.20 -8.99 11.27
N GLU A 10 42.31 -9.09 9.95
CA GLU A 10 41.27 -8.66 9.00
C GLU A 10 40.01 -9.52 9.11
N ASN A 11 40.19 -10.84 9.29
CA ASN A 11 39.08 -11.76 9.50
C ASN A 11 38.36 -11.51 10.84
N ASP A 12 39.11 -11.27 11.92
CA ASP A 12 38.53 -10.93 13.23
C ASP A 12 37.79 -9.59 13.22
N GLN A 13 38.27 -8.60 12.45
CA GLN A 13 37.57 -7.33 12.28
C GLN A 13 36.27 -7.50 11.49
N SER A 14 36.31 -8.27 10.40
CA SER A 14 35.13 -8.59 9.58
C SER A 14 34.01 -9.27 10.39
N ILE A 15 34.37 -10.23 11.26
CA ILE A 15 33.43 -10.92 12.15
C ILE A 15 32.76 -9.93 13.12
N ARG A 16 33.55 -9.05 13.77
CA ARG A 16 33.02 -8.05 14.70
C ARG A 16 32.10 -7.04 14.02
N ASP A 17 32.45 -6.64 12.80
CA ASP A 17 31.64 -5.72 12.01
C ASP A 17 30.30 -6.37 11.61
N MET A 18 30.31 -7.67 11.31
CA MET A 18 29.10 -8.45 11.03
C MET A 18 28.21 -8.58 12.27
N GLU A 19 28.77 -8.95 13.43
CA GLU A 19 28.04 -9.02 14.70
C GLU A 19 27.43 -7.66 15.10
N SER A 20 28.19 -6.58 14.90
CA SER A 20 27.73 -5.21 15.17
C SER A 20 26.55 -4.81 14.28
N LYS A 21 26.58 -5.21 13.00
CA LYS A 21 25.45 -4.98 12.07
C LYS A 21 24.23 -5.80 12.45
N GLU A 22 24.40 -7.06 12.84
CA GLU A 22 23.29 -7.91 13.29
C GLU A 22 22.61 -7.34 14.55
N LEU A 23 23.40 -6.89 15.52
CA LEU A 23 22.88 -6.20 16.72
C LEU A 23 22.10 -4.93 16.35
N ALA A 24 22.63 -4.10 15.44
CA ALA A 24 21.94 -2.89 15.01
C ALA A 24 20.61 -3.17 14.29
N ILE A 25 20.54 -4.24 13.48
CA ILE A 25 19.30 -4.68 12.82
C ILE A 25 18.29 -5.20 13.85
N TYR A 26 18.77 -5.94 14.85
CA TYR A 26 17.94 -6.45 15.93
C TYR A 26 17.31 -5.32 16.75
N ASP A 27 18.10 -4.35 17.19
CA ASP A 27 17.62 -3.20 17.97
C ASP A 27 16.63 -2.35 17.17
N LEU A 28 16.89 -2.13 15.87
CA LEU A 28 15.97 -1.45 14.98
C LEU A 28 14.64 -2.19 14.85
N THR A 29 14.69 -3.50 14.62
CA THR A 29 13.48 -4.34 14.52
C THR A 29 12.67 -4.27 15.81
N LEU A 30 13.33 -4.43 16.97
CA LEU A 30 12.67 -4.40 18.26
C LEU A 30 11.98 -3.06 18.51
N THR A 31 12.67 -1.96 18.22
CA THR A 31 12.15 -0.60 18.38
C THR A 31 10.90 -0.37 17.52
N VAL A 32 10.97 -0.74 16.23
CA VAL A 32 9.84 -0.60 15.30
C VAL A 32 8.67 -1.47 15.74
N THR A 33 8.93 -2.71 16.16
CA THR A 33 7.88 -3.65 16.59
C THR A 33 7.15 -3.13 17.84
N GLN A 34 7.89 -2.61 18.81
CA GLN A 34 7.31 -1.99 20.01
C GLN A 34 6.47 -0.77 19.66
N ALA A 35 6.99 0.13 18.80
CA ALA A 35 6.25 1.30 18.34
C ALA A 35 4.97 0.90 17.60
N HIS A 36 5.03 -0.15 16.78
CA HIS A 36 3.88 -0.69 16.05
C HIS A 36 2.81 -1.23 17.00
N HIS A 37 3.17 -2.05 18.00
CA HIS A 37 2.21 -2.58 18.96
C HIS A 37 1.49 -1.51 19.80
N VAL A 38 2.16 -0.41 20.10
CA VAL A 38 1.59 0.67 20.92
C VAL A 38 0.66 1.56 20.11
N ASN A 39 0.96 1.78 18.82
CA ASN A 39 0.34 2.86 18.05
C ASN A 39 -0.49 2.40 16.83
N CYS A 40 -0.39 1.13 16.43
CA CYS A 40 -1.10 0.61 15.26
C CYS A 40 -2.16 -0.43 15.66
N ASP A 41 -3.37 -0.29 15.09
CA ASP A 41 -4.47 -1.23 15.36
C ASP A 41 -4.36 -2.55 14.60
N TYR A 42 -3.57 -2.58 13.52
CA TYR A 42 -3.35 -3.75 12.66
C TYR A 42 -2.17 -4.58 13.16
N THR A 43 -2.43 -5.52 14.07
CA THR A 43 -1.45 -6.53 14.55
C THR A 43 -1.93 -7.94 14.17
N ASP A 44 -1.04 -8.91 13.94
CA ASP A 44 -1.35 -10.34 13.70
C ASP A 44 -2.41 -10.83 14.70
N MET A 45 -2.21 -10.51 15.99
CA MET A 45 -3.10 -10.93 17.07
C MET A 45 -4.56 -10.44 16.88
N ARG A 46 -4.76 -9.30 16.22
CA ARG A 46 -6.07 -8.66 15.98
C ARG A 46 -6.67 -9.00 14.61
N THR A 47 -5.87 -9.51 13.67
CA THR A 47 -6.28 -9.79 12.27
C THR A 47 -6.42 -11.27 11.95
N ARG A 48 -6.07 -12.17 12.89
CA ARG A 48 -6.25 -13.64 12.83
C ARG A 48 -7.61 -14.16 12.37
N GLY A 49 -8.68 -13.36 12.47
CA GLY A 49 -10.03 -13.71 12.00
C GLY A 49 -10.29 -13.46 10.51
N LEU A 50 -9.36 -12.82 9.79
CA LEU A 50 -9.49 -12.54 8.36
C LEU A 50 -9.12 -13.81 7.55
N VAL A 51 -10.01 -14.20 6.64
CA VAL A 51 -9.87 -15.44 5.85
C VAL A 51 -8.59 -15.38 5.01
N LYS A 52 -7.61 -16.22 5.33
CA LYS A 52 -6.38 -16.41 4.56
C LYS A 52 -6.72 -17.14 3.25
N LYS A 53 -6.59 -16.46 2.11
CA LYS A 53 -6.67 -17.09 0.78
C LYS A 53 -5.33 -16.98 0.08
N PRO A 54 -4.81 -18.05 -0.57
CA PRO A 54 -3.55 -17.98 -1.28
C PRO A 54 -3.62 -16.96 -2.41
N ALA A 55 -2.63 -16.06 -2.48
CA ALA A 55 -2.49 -15.14 -3.60
C ALA A 55 -1.93 -15.86 -4.84
N ILE A 56 -2.72 -15.94 -5.91
CA ILE A 56 -2.26 -16.38 -7.24
C ILE A 56 -2.02 -15.12 -8.07
N PHE A 57 -0.76 -14.80 -8.36
CA PHE A 57 -0.37 -13.69 -9.23
C PHE A 57 0.11 -14.21 -10.59
N SER A 58 -0.46 -13.69 -11.69
CA SER A 58 0.02 -13.90 -13.06
C SER A 58 0.45 -12.57 -13.66
N LEU A 59 1.75 -12.39 -13.90
CA LEU A 59 2.40 -11.18 -14.42
C LEU A 59 2.81 -11.37 -15.90
N ASN A 60 1.88 -11.69 -16.81
CA ASN A 60 2.25 -12.07 -18.18
C ASN A 60 1.85 -11.14 -19.34
N ASP A 61 1.12 -10.04 -19.14
CA ASP A 61 0.48 -9.36 -20.28
C ASP A 61 0.98 -7.94 -20.59
N PHE A 62 2.30 -7.69 -20.55
CA PHE A 62 2.83 -6.41 -21.05
C PHE A 62 4.07 -6.56 -21.92
N GLN A 63 3.84 -6.86 -23.20
CA GLN A 63 4.77 -6.49 -24.27
C GLN A 63 4.02 -5.61 -25.28
N SER A 64 4.54 -4.41 -25.54
CA SER A 64 4.19 -3.67 -26.75
C SER A 64 5.36 -2.78 -27.17
N GLU A 65 5.79 -2.98 -28.41
CA GLU A 65 6.77 -2.18 -29.15
C GLU A 65 6.13 -0.93 -29.77
N GLY A 66 6.91 0.15 -29.90
CA GLY A 66 6.76 1.14 -30.98
C GLY A 66 6.23 2.53 -30.59
N GLY A 67 7.14 3.53 -30.56
CA GLY A 67 6.86 4.91 -30.16
C GLY A 67 6.72 5.95 -31.30
N GLY A 68 5.74 6.85 -31.12
CA GLY A 68 5.51 8.13 -31.80
C GLY A 68 4.36 8.90 -31.09
N PRO A 69 4.22 10.23 -31.20
CA PRO A 69 3.19 10.99 -30.46
C PRO A 69 1.75 10.61 -30.84
N ASP A 70 1.47 10.30 -32.11
CA ASP A 70 0.19 9.69 -32.55
C ASP A 70 0.02 8.25 -32.04
N SER A 71 1.13 7.54 -31.80
CA SER A 71 1.10 6.19 -31.23
C SER A 71 0.74 6.21 -29.76
N VAL A 72 1.09 7.26 -29.01
CA VAL A 72 0.75 7.40 -27.58
C VAL A 72 -0.74 7.64 -27.38
N GLU A 73 -1.38 8.49 -28.19
CA GLU A 73 -2.83 8.73 -28.09
C GLU A 73 -3.62 7.49 -28.53
N HIS A 74 -3.19 6.84 -29.61
CA HIS A 74 -3.76 5.55 -30.03
C HIS A 74 -3.57 4.47 -28.95
N GLN A 75 -2.41 4.40 -28.32
CA GLN A 75 -2.12 3.46 -27.22
C GLN A 75 -3.00 3.75 -25.99
N LYS A 76 -3.24 5.03 -25.65
CA LYS A 76 -4.20 5.41 -24.61
C LYS A 76 -5.60 4.94 -24.94
N ILE A 77 -6.07 5.15 -26.18
CA ILE A 77 -7.39 4.69 -26.63
C ILE A 77 -7.50 3.17 -26.53
N VAL A 78 -6.50 2.43 -27.01
CA VAL A 78 -6.47 0.96 -26.96
C VAL A 78 -6.45 0.47 -25.51
N MET A 79 -5.63 1.06 -24.64
CA MET A 79 -5.63 0.78 -23.20
C MET A 79 -6.99 1.06 -22.56
N TRP A 80 -7.64 2.16 -22.94
CA TRP A 80 -8.96 2.52 -22.43
C TRP A 80 -10.04 1.53 -22.89
N GLN A 81 -9.99 1.08 -24.15
CA GLN A 81 -10.91 0.08 -24.68
C GLN A 81 -10.73 -1.29 -24.00
N HIS A 82 -9.49 -1.70 -23.77
CA HIS A 82 -9.20 -2.91 -22.98
C HIS A 82 -9.69 -2.78 -21.54
N PHE A 83 -9.44 -1.63 -20.90
CA PHE A 83 -9.94 -1.34 -19.56
C PHE A 83 -11.47 -1.37 -19.49
N ALA A 84 -12.16 -0.74 -20.44
CA ALA A 84 -13.62 -0.73 -20.52
C ALA A 84 -14.18 -2.16 -20.70
N THR A 85 -13.55 -2.96 -21.56
CA THR A 85 -13.91 -4.37 -21.77
C THR A 85 -13.71 -5.19 -20.50
N PHE A 86 -12.61 -4.96 -19.79
CA PHE A 86 -12.30 -5.60 -18.51
C PHE A 86 -13.27 -5.22 -17.39
N LEU A 87 -13.71 -3.96 -17.35
CA LEU A 87 -14.59 -3.42 -16.30
C LEU A 87 -16.07 -3.78 -16.54
N THR A 88 -16.48 -4.00 -17.79
CA THR A 88 -17.87 -4.28 -18.19
C THR A 88 -18.54 -5.41 -17.39
N PRO A 89 -17.90 -6.58 -17.16
CA PRO A 89 -18.49 -7.65 -16.35
C PRO A 89 -18.79 -7.23 -14.90
N SER A 90 -17.97 -6.36 -14.28
CA SER A 90 -18.26 -5.83 -12.94
C SER A 90 -19.50 -4.94 -12.95
N ILE A 91 -19.62 -4.06 -13.95
CA ILE A 91 -20.80 -3.17 -14.10
C ILE A 91 -22.06 -4.01 -14.24
N GLN A 92 -22.04 -5.05 -15.08
CA GLN A 92 -23.18 -5.95 -15.27
C GLN A 92 -23.56 -6.66 -13.97
N ARG A 93 -22.60 -7.17 -13.19
CA ARG A 93 -22.87 -7.82 -11.90
C ARG A 93 -23.53 -6.87 -10.90
N ILE A 94 -23.08 -5.61 -10.83
CA ILE A 94 -23.66 -4.61 -9.90
C ILE A 94 -25.05 -4.17 -10.34
N VAL A 95 -25.29 -4.03 -11.64
CA VAL A 95 -26.63 -3.76 -12.19
C VAL A 95 -27.59 -4.90 -11.85
N GLU A 96 -27.17 -6.15 -12.06
CA GLU A 96 -27.99 -7.32 -11.74
C GLU A 96 -28.22 -7.45 -10.22
N PHE A 97 -27.21 -7.16 -9.39
CA PHE A 97 -27.37 -7.09 -7.94
C PHE A 97 -28.41 -6.02 -7.55
N ALA A 98 -28.29 -4.80 -8.08
CA ALA A 98 -29.21 -3.70 -7.77
C ALA A 98 -30.66 -4.03 -8.14
N LYS A 99 -30.89 -4.63 -9.31
CA LYS A 99 -32.23 -5.11 -9.74
C LYS A 99 -32.86 -6.13 -8.80
N LYS A 100 -32.06 -6.87 -8.01
CA LYS A 100 -32.54 -7.86 -7.04
C LYS A 100 -32.87 -7.26 -5.68
N ILE A 101 -32.49 -6.00 -5.42
CA ILE A 101 -32.85 -5.30 -4.18
C ILE A 101 -34.34 -4.94 -4.22
N PRO A 102 -35.15 -5.38 -3.22
CA PRO A 102 -36.56 -5.01 -3.14
C PRO A 102 -36.75 -3.49 -3.17
N GLY A 103 -37.70 -3.00 -3.99
CA GLY A 103 -37.97 -1.58 -4.17
C GLY A 103 -37.05 -0.84 -5.15
N PHE A 104 -35.92 -1.41 -5.56
CA PHE A 104 -34.98 -0.70 -6.46
C PHE A 104 -35.56 -0.48 -7.87
N SER A 105 -36.28 -1.48 -8.39
CA SER A 105 -36.94 -1.39 -9.70
C SER A 105 -38.14 -0.42 -9.72
N GLU A 106 -38.58 0.06 -8.55
CA GLU A 106 -39.68 1.04 -8.43
C GLU A 106 -39.19 2.49 -8.61
N LEU A 107 -37.87 2.71 -8.55
CA LEU A 107 -37.24 4.02 -8.79
C LEU A 107 -37.27 4.39 -10.28
N THR A 108 -37.12 5.68 -10.57
CA THR A 108 -36.99 6.14 -11.97
C THR A 108 -35.71 5.60 -12.60
N GLN A 109 -35.70 5.42 -13.93
CA GLN A 109 -34.48 4.97 -14.62
C GLN A 109 -33.30 5.93 -14.43
N ASP A 110 -33.56 7.24 -14.32
CA ASP A 110 -32.52 8.25 -14.06
C ASP A 110 -31.90 8.04 -12.66
N ASP A 111 -32.74 7.84 -11.63
CA ASP A 111 -32.27 7.59 -10.27
C ASP A 111 -31.54 6.26 -10.15
N GLN A 112 -32.06 5.18 -10.75
CA GLN A 112 -31.38 3.89 -10.79
C GLN A 112 -29.98 4.02 -11.41
N LEU A 113 -29.86 4.76 -12.51
CA LEU A 113 -28.59 4.99 -13.19
C LEU A 113 -27.62 5.82 -12.34
N ARG A 114 -28.10 6.87 -11.66
CA ARG A 114 -27.28 7.69 -10.75
C ARG A 114 -26.79 6.89 -9.55
N LEU A 115 -27.67 6.09 -8.94
CA LEU A 115 -27.33 5.24 -7.80
C LEU A 115 -26.30 4.17 -8.18
N ILE A 116 -26.49 3.51 -9.32
CA ILE A 116 -25.53 2.52 -9.82
C ILE A 116 -24.20 3.19 -10.16
N LYS A 117 -24.19 4.33 -10.86
CA LYS A 117 -22.95 5.03 -11.23
C LYS A 117 -22.15 5.47 -10.00
N ASN A 118 -22.79 6.11 -9.03
CA ASN A 118 -22.11 6.60 -7.83
C ASN A 118 -21.66 5.43 -6.94
N GLY A 119 -22.55 4.48 -6.68
CA GLY A 119 -22.26 3.33 -5.83
C GLY A 119 -21.25 2.35 -6.44
N PHE A 120 -21.15 2.26 -7.77
CA PHE A 120 -20.20 1.38 -8.45
C PHE A 120 -18.74 1.70 -8.09
N PHE A 121 -18.37 2.98 -8.10
CA PHE A 121 -16.98 3.37 -7.81
C PHE A 121 -16.63 3.21 -6.32
N GLU A 122 -17.57 3.52 -5.43
CA GLU A 122 -17.41 3.27 -3.99
C GLU A 122 -17.27 1.76 -3.71
N TYR A 123 -18.10 0.93 -4.34
CA TYR A 123 -18.03 -0.52 -4.24
C TYR A 123 -16.70 -1.07 -4.79
N GLU A 124 -16.25 -0.61 -5.95
CA GLU A 124 -14.97 -1.04 -6.54
C GLU A 124 -13.77 -0.62 -5.67
N PHE A 125 -13.82 0.56 -5.03
CA PHE A 125 -12.81 0.96 -4.07
C PHE A 125 -12.78 0.03 -2.85
N VAL A 126 -13.95 -0.25 -2.25
CA VAL A 126 -14.08 -1.18 -1.12
C VAL A 126 -13.62 -2.60 -1.50
N LEU A 127 -13.99 -3.09 -2.68
CA LEU A 127 -13.54 -4.38 -3.19
C LEU A 127 -12.02 -4.41 -3.38
N ALA A 128 -11.43 -3.35 -3.92
CA ALA A 128 -9.98 -3.24 -4.09
C ALA A 128 -9.26 -3.25 -2.73
N LEU A 129 -9.78 -2.54 -1.72
CA LEU A 129 -9.27 -2.60 -0.34
C LEU A 129 -9.33 -4.02 0.22
N PHE A 130 -10.46 -4.72 0.08
CA PHE A 130 -10.60 -6.09 0.56
C PHE A 130 -9.64 -7.05 -0.14
N ASN A 131 -9.49 -6.93 -1.45
CA ASN A 131 -8.55 -7.76 -2.22
C ASN A 131 -7.10 -7.50 -1.79
N PHE A 132 -6.73 -6.23 -1.59
CA PHE A 132 -5.39 -5.87 -1.11
C PHE A 132 -5.12 -6.46 0.27
N VAL A 133 -6.01 -6.22 1.24
CA VAL A 133 -5.89 -6.77 2.61
C VAL A 133 -5.83 -8.29 2.60
N THR A 134 -6.68 -8.95 1.81
CA THR A 134 -6.65 -10.41 1.65
C THR A 134 -5.30 -10.88 1.10
N SER A 135 -4.76 -10.17 0.11
CA SER A 135 -3.46 -10.51 -0.49
C SER A 135 -2.29 -10.31 0.48
N ILE A 136 -2.31 -9.26 1.31
CA ILE A 136 -1.31 -9.05 2.37
C ILE A 136 -1.42 -10.15 3.42
N ASN A 137 -2.63 -10.49 3.87
CA ASN A 137 -2.87 -11.56 4.84
C ASN A 137 -2.40 -12.93 4.35
N SER A 138 -2.37 -13.15 3.03
CA SER A 138 -1.88 -14.40 2.45
C SER A 138 -0.37 -14.60 2.59
N LEU A 139 0.39 -13.52 2.88
CA LEU A 139 1.83 -13.57 3.10
C LEU A 139 2.20 -13.98 4.54
N ASP A 140 1.21 -14.13 5.42
CA ASP A 140 1.37 -14.61 6.81
C ASP A 140 2.43 -13.86 7.63
N LEU A 141 2.48 -12.53 7.46
CA LEU A 141 3.45 -11.68 8.13
C LEU A 141 3.16 -11.57 9.64
N ASN A 142 4.21 -11.61 10.46
CA ASN A 142 4.13 -11.33 11.89
C ASN A 142 4.19 -9.81 12.18
N ASP A 143 3.99 -9.43 13.44
CA ASP A 143 3.93 -8.02 13.86
C ASP A 143 5.21 -7.22 13.57
N SER A 144 6.38 -7.87 13.67
CA SER A 144 7.67 -7.24 13.35
C SER A 144 7.77 -6.92 11.86
N GLU A 145 7.35 -7.86 11.01
CA GLU A 145 7.36 -7.70 9.55
C GLU A 145 6.35 -6.64 9.09
N ILE A 146 5.14 -6.65 9.68
CA ILE A 146 4.10 -5.64 9.42
C ILE A 146 4.59 -4.25 9.85
N GLY A 147 5.20 -4.13 11.04
CA GLY A 147 5.72 -2.86 11.55
C GLY A 147 6.85 -2.31 10.67
N LEU A 148 7.79 -3.16 10.26
CA LEU A 148 8.89 -2.79 9.37
C LEU A 148 8.36 -2.38 7.97
N PHE A 149 7.44 -3.15 7.40
CA PHE A 149 6.81 -2.81 6.11
C PHE A 149 6.03 -1.49 6.17
N SER A 150 5.28 -1.26 7.25
CA SER A 150 4.57 0.01 7.48
C SER A 150 5.53 1.18 7.60
N SER A 151 6.69 0.99 8.26
CA SER A 151 7.74 1.99 8.38
C SER A 151 8.37 2.33 7.02
N VAL A 152 8.59 1.32 6.17
CA VAL A 152 9.08 1.52 4.79
C VAL A 152 8.07 2.33 3.97
N ILE A 153 6.78 2.02 4.07
CA ILE A 153 5.71 2.78 3.38
C ILE A 153 5.70 4.24 3.84
N LEU A 154 5.77 4.47 5.15
CA LEU A 154 5.77 5.81 5.74
C LEU A 154 6.97 6.64 5.24
N LEU A 155 8.15 6.03 5.22
CA LEU A 155 9.42 6.68 4.83
C LEU A 155 9.71 6.56 3.33
N THR A 156 8.72 6.84 2.48
CA THR A 156 8.91 6.93 1.03
C THR A 156 9.25 8.37 0.63
N SER A 157 10.45 8.61 0.14
CA SER A 157 10.97 9.95 -0.20
C SER A 157 10.39 10.53 -1.51
N GLU A 158 9.79 9.71 -2.37
CA GLU A 158 9.22 10.10 -3.68
C GLU A 158 7.92 10.93 -3.58
N ARG A 159 7.54 11.36 -2.37
CA ARG A 159 6.31 12.12 -2.13
C ARG A 159 6.55 13.61 -2.42
N VAL A 160 5.52 14.26 -2.98
CA VAL A 160 5.54 15.71 -3.23
C VAL A 160 5.68 16.47 -1.91
N GLY A 161 6.52 17.51 -1.89
CA GLY A 161 6.70 18.38 -0.72
C GLY A 161 7.73 17.90 0.31
N ILE A 162 8.42 16.79 0.04
CA ILE A 162 9.57 16.35 0.85
C ILE A 162 10.82 17.15 0.47
N TYR A 163 11.63 17.54 1.45
CA TYR A 163 12.90 18.25 1.26
C TYR A 163 14.12 17.34 1.50
N ASP A 164 14.11 16.60 2.61
CA ASP A 164 15.26 15.79 3.07
C ASP A 164 15.28 14.37 2.48
N HIS A 165 15.16 14.25 1.16
CA HIS A 165 15.07 12.95 0.47
C HIS A 165 16.20 11.98 0.86
N LYS A 166 17.45 12.47 0.91
CA LYS A 166 18.64 11.63 1.23
C LYS A 166 18.58 10.98 2.62
N ILE A 167 18.08 11.72 3.61
CA ILE A 167 17.99 11.20 4.97
C ILE A 167 16.88 10.15 5.02
N ILE A 168 15.74 10.42 4.39
CA ILE A 168 14.61 9.48 4.31
C ILE A 168 15.04 8.20 3.59
N ASP A 169 15.72 8.29 2.45
CA ASP A 169 16.24 7.15 1.69
C ASP A 169 17.18 6.31 2.55
N HIS A 170 18.12 6.95 3.24
CA HIS A 170 19.07 6.23 4.11
C HIS A 170 18.38 5.49 5.26
N ILE A 171 17.35 6.09 5.87
CA ILE A 171 16.57 5.42 6.92
C ILE A 171 15.75 4.26 6.32
N GLN A 172 15.13 4.49 5.16
CA GLN A 172 14.32 3.48 4.47
C GLN A 172 15.17 2.26 4.05
N GLU A 173 16.39 2.46 3.55
CA GLU A 173 17.34 1.38 3.21
C GLU A 173 17.61 0.46 4.40
N ARG A 174 17.86 1.03 5.58
CA ARG A 174 18.10 0.26 6.81
C ARG A 174 16.85 -0.52 7.25
N LEU A 175 15.67 0.07 7.10
CA LEU A 175 14.40 -0.60 7.39
C LEU A 175 14.09 -1.73 6.39
N LEU A 176 14.40 -1.53 5.11
CA LEU A 176 14.28 -2.54 4.07
C LEU A 176 15.23 -3.72 4.31
N GLU A 177 16.46 -3.44 4.72
CA GLU A 177 17.43 -4.47 5.11
C GLU A 177 16.91 -5.28 6.30
N ALA A 178 16.45 -4.61 7.37
CA ALA A 178 15.86 -5.27 8.53
C ALA A 178 14.63 -6.11 8.14
N LEU A 179 13.72 -5.58 7.31
CA LEU A 179 12.54 -6.29 6.81
C LEU A 179 12.94 -7.56 6.04
N LYS A 180 13.94 -7.47 5.16
CA LYS A 180 14.43 -8.61 4.38
C LYS A 180 15.01 -9.70 5.29
N VAL A 181 15.78 -9.31 6.31
CA VAL A 181 16.35 -10.25 7.29
C VAL A 181 15.23 -10.94 8.09
N GLN A 182 14.23 -10.20 8.57
CA GLN A 182 13.11 -10.78 9.32
C GLN A 182 12.30 -11.77 8.47
N ILE A 183 11.92 -11.39 7.24
CA ILE A 183 11.16 -12.27 6.34
C ILE A 183 11.96 -13.54 6.01
N THR A 184 13.25 -13.41 5.71
CA THR A 184 14.10 -14.58 5.39
C THR A 184 14.22 -15.52 6.60
N LYS A 185 14.25 -14.97 7.82
CA LYS A 185 14.33 -15.75 9.06
C LYS A 185 13.01 -16.43 9.41
N HIS A 186 11.88 -15.75 9.23
CA HIS A 186 10.56 -16.27 9.56
C HIS A 186 10.03 -17.25 8.51
N HIS A 187 10.38 -17.04 7.23
CA HIS A 187 9.92 -17.83 6.09
C HIS A 187 11.08 -18.56 5.35
N PRO A 188 11.86 -19.45 6.00
CA PRO A 188 13.08 -20.04 5.44
C PRO A 188 12.87 -20.93 4.19
N GLY A 189 11.63 -21.29 3.86
CA GLY A 189 11.26 -22.08 2.68
C GLY A 189 10.53 -21.29 1.59
N GLU A 190 10.28 -19.99 1.79
CA GLU A 190 9.46 -19.16 0.90
C GLU A 190 10.26 -17.95 0.39
N PRO A 191 11.22 -18.16 -0.53
CA PRO A 191 12.12 -17.08 -0.97
C PRO A 191 11.41 -15.93 -1.69
N ASN A 192 10.16 -16.15 -2.11
CA ASN A 192 9.36 -15.17 -2.84
C ASN A 192 8.52 -14.26 -1.93
N THR A 193 8.46 -14.49 -0.62
CA THR A 193 7.63 -13.67 0.29
C THR A 193 8.05 -12.21 0.29
N PHE A 194 9.35 -11.91 0.38
CA PHE A 194 9.85 -10.53 0.32
C PHE A 194 9.58 -9.87 -1.06
N PRO A 195 9.93 -10.48 -2.21
CA PRO A 195 9.54 -9.94 -3.52
C PRO A 195 8.03 -9.70 -3.67
N MET A 196 7.19 -10.66 -3.25
CA MET A 196 5.73 -10.54 -3.32
C MET A 196 5.22 -9.39 -2.45
N LEU A 197 5.80 -9.16 -1.27
CA LEU A 197 5.48 -8.02 -0.43
C LEU A 197 5.86 -6.69 -1.10
N MET A 198 7.03 -6.60 -1.75
CA MET A 198 7.43 -5.39 -2.46
C MET A 198 6.52 -5.06 -3.64
N MET A 199 5.98 -6.07 -4.32
CA MET A 199 4.97 -5.90 -5.37
C MET A 199 3.64 -5.31 -4.86
N LYS A 200 3.43 -5.23 -3.54
CA LYS A 200 2.26 -4.60 -2.94
C LYS A 200 2.36 -3.06 -2.89
N LEU A 201 3.57 -2.50 -2.98
CA LEU A 201 3.75 -1.05 -2.92
C LEU A 201 3.02 -0.30 -4.06
N PRO A 202 3.11 -0.72 -5.34
CA PRO A 202 2.33 -0.11 -6.41
C PRO A 202 0.81 -0.24 -6.23
N GLU A 203 0.33 -1.40 -5.77
CA GLU A 203 -1.09 -1.62 -5.48
C GLU A 203 -1.59 -0.65 -4.40
N LEU A 204 -0.81 -0.49 -3.32
CA LEU A 204 -1.12 0.44 -2.23
C LEU A 204 -1.10 1.91 -2.68
N ARG A 205 -0.16 2.29 -3.56
CA ARG A 205 -0.14 3.63 -4.16
C ARG A 205 -1.41 3.92 -4.96
N SER A 206 -1.90 2.94 -5.73
CA SER A 206 -3.15 3.06 -6.49
C SER A 206 -4.37 3.21 -5.57
N LEU A 207 -4.43 2.44 -4.48
CA LEU A 207 -5.47 2.59 -3.45
C LEU A 207 -5.41 3.95 -2.77
N GLY A 208 -4.20 4.45 -2.45
CA GLY A 208 -4.00 5.78 -1.89
C GLY A 208 -4.50 6.90 -2.80
N ALA A 209 -4.26 6.79 -4.11
CA ALA A 209 -4.78 7.74 -5.10
C ALA A 209 -6.31 7.77 -5.12
N LYS A 210 -6.96 6.59 -5.17
CA LYS A 210 -8.43 6.47 -5.10
C LYS A 210 -9.00 7.01 -3.80
N HIS A 211 -8.32 6.79 -2.67
CA HIS A 211 -8.73 7.37 -1.39
C HIS A 211 -8.65 8.90 -1.43
N SER A 212 -7.60 9.47 -2.03
CA SER A 212 -7.49 10.91 -2.22
C SER A 212 -8.62 11.49 -3.07
N GLU A 213 -9.05 10.80 -4.12
CA GLU A 213 -10.22 11.21 -4.93
C GLU A 213 -11.51 11.23 -4.08
N HIS A 214 -11.70 10.29 -3.15
CA HIS A 214 -12.86 10.32 -2.24
C HIS A 214 -12.78 11.50 -1.25
N LEU A 215 -11.57 11.91 -0.85
CA LEU A 215 -11.36 13.08 0.00
C LEU A 215 -11.71 14.41 -0.70
N ASP A 216 -11.76 14.45 -2.03
CA ASP A 216 -12.16 15.66 -2.77
C ASP A 216 -13.58 16.12 -2.43
N TRP A 217 -14.48 15.19 -2.10
CA TRP A 217 -15.82 15.57 -1.62
C TRP A 217 -15.73 16.33 -0.28
N PHE A 218 -14.88 15.87 0.65
CA PHE A 218 -14.66 16.55 1.93
C PHE A 218 -14.05 17.93 1.71
N ARG A 219 -13.04 18.02 0.84
CA ARG A 219 -12.41 19.29 0.47
C ARG A 219 -13.39 20.27 -0.19
N ALA A 220 -14.29 19.79 -1.05
CA ALA A 220 -15.28 20.63 -1.73
C ALA A 220 -16.44 21.06 -0.83
N ASN A 221 -16.77 20.27 0.19
CA ASN A 221 -17.92 20.50 1.08
C ASN A 221 -17.52 20.96 2.48
N TRP A 222 -16.25 21.35 2.70
CA TRP A 222 -15.69 21.66 4.02
C TRP A 222 -16.51 22.65 4.85
N THR A 223 -17.14 23.65 4.22
CA THR A 223 -17.99 24.65 4.89
C THR A 223 -19.24 24.07 5.54
N ARG A 224 -19.63 22.85 5.15
CA ARG A 224 -20.79 22.10 5.65
C ARG A 224 -20.38 21.00 6.63
N LEU A 225 -19.09 20.82 6.87
CA LEU A 225 -18.54 19.72 7.64
C LEU A 225 -17.96 20.24 8.95
N SER A 226 -18.16 19.46 10.01
CA SER A 226 -17.43 19.61 11.27
C SER A 226 -16.49 18.41 11.39
N VAL A 227 -15.21 18.61 11.09
CA VAL A 227 -14.17 17.57 11.13
C VAL A 227 -13.09 17.94 12.15
N PRO A 228 -12.46 16.97 12.83
CA PRO A 228 -11.38 17.23 13.77
C PRO A 228 -10.19 17.95 13.11
N ALA A 229 -9.53 18.86 13.84
CA ALA A 229 -8.40 19.65 13.35
C ALA A 229 -7.30 18.81 12.72
N LEU A 230 -6.86 17.75 13.41
CA LEU A 230 -5.82 16.85 12.93
C LEU A 230 -6.25 16.12 11.63
N PHE A 231 -7.51 15.72 11.53
CA PHE A 231 -8.03 15.07 10.32
C PHE A 231 -8.02 16.04 9.14
N ALA A 232 -8.44 17.29 9.38
CA ALA A 232 -8.40 18.32 8.36
C ALA A 232 -6.96 18.64 7.90
N GLU A 233 -6.02 18.72 8.84
CA GLU A 233 -4.61 18.98 8.57
C GLU A 233 -3.96 17.85 7.77
N ILE A 234 -4.15 16.59 8.18
CA ILE A 234 -3.54 15.43 7.50
C ILE A 234 -4.06 15.22 6.07
N PHE A 235 -5.30 15.62 5.79
CA PHE A 235 -5.94 15.40 4.50
C PHE A 235 -6.14 16.67 3.65
N ASP A 236 -5.52 17.77 4.08
CA ASP A 236 -5.60 19.08 3.42
C ASP A 236 -7.05 19.55 3.20
N ILE A 237 -7.93 19.33 4.19
CA ILE A 237 -9.31 19.83 4.16
C ILE A 237 -9.32 21.26 4.69
N PRO A 238 -9.83 22.25 3.93
CA PRO A 238 -9.88 23.62 4.41
C PRO A 238 -10.74 23.73 5.69
N ARG A 239 -10.36 24.64 6.58
CA ARG A 239 -11.10 24.93 7.81
C ARG A 239 -11.16 26.43 8.02
N PHE A 240 -12.14 26.88 8.81
CA PHE A 240 -12.08 28.22 9.36
C PHE A 240 -10.87 28.29 10.30
N GLU A 241 -9.98 29.24 10.07
CA GLU A 241 -8.98 29.61 11.08
C GLU A 241 -9.76 30.24 12.24
N GLU A 242 -9.81 29.54 13.38
CA GLU A 242 -10.16 30.21 14.63
C GLU A 242 -9.09 31.28 14.84
N HIS A 243 -9.42 32.53 14.52
CA HIS A 243 -8.61 33.67 14.96
C HIS A 243 -8.51 33.56 16.48
N GLU A 244 -7.30 33.25 16.98
CA GLU A 244 -6.96 33.39 18.39
C GLU A 244 -7.38 34.80 18.84
N GLN A 245 -8.44 34.87 19.66
CA GLN A 245 -8.82 36.07 20.41
C GLN A 245 -8.10 36.09 21.75
#